data_AF-A0A1F3X2L3-F1
#
_entry.id   AF-A0A1F3X2L3-F1
#
_cell.length_a   1.000
_cell.length_b   1.000
_cell.length_c   1.000
_cell.angle_alpha   90.00
_cell.angle_beta   90.00
_cell.angle_gamma   90.00
#
_symmetry.space_group_name_H-M   'P 1'
#
loop_
_entity.id
_entity.type
_entity.pdbx_description
1 polymer ?
#
loop_
_entity_poly.entity_id
_entity_poly.type
_entity_poly.pdbx_seq_one_letter_code
_entity_poly.pdbx_strand_id
1 'polypeptide(L)'
;MKIKKVLEADRCRFAAQVFNLATIVAVIIPIPLLMIWIGASMFVYAANAHHPDERVAHYTRRAGYRFYGVVGGMVIAGQPILSWIGGLKGVLVIWALIAVGLIPAAIWEIFKARRETWRDIVLEVPVNE
;
A
#
# COMPACT_ATOMS: atom_id res chain seq x y z
N MET A 1 -31.89 -16.37 3.68
CA MET A 1 -32.31 -15.06 3.11
C MET A 1 -31.08 -14.37 2.51
N LYS A 2 -31.17 -13.60 1.42
CA LYS A 2 -30.04 -12.79 0.91
C LYS A 2 -30.35 -11.31 1.13
N ILE A 3 -29.40 -10.56 1.69
CA ILE A 3 -29.53 -9.11 1.88
C ILE A 3 -28.68 -8.39 0.83
N LYS A 4 -29.22 -7.31 0.25
CA LYS A 4 -28.48 -6.43 -0.65
C LYS A 4 -27.64 -5.45 0.18
N LYS A 5 -26.32 -5.52 0.03
CA LYS A 5 -25.38 -4.57 0.62
C LYS A 5 -24.80 -3.70 -0.49
N VAL A 6 -24.89 -2.38 -0.34
CA VAL A 6 -24.28 -1.43 -1.27
C VAL A 6 -22.87 -1.09 -0.78
N LEU A 7 -21.88 -1.24 -1.66
CA LEU A 7 -20.56 -0.65 -1.50
C LEU A 7 -20.52 0.66 -2.27
N GLU A 8 -20.36 1.75 -1.54
CA GLU A 8 -20.28 3.10 -2.11
C GLU A 8 -18.98 3.27 -2.92
N ALA A 9 -19.09 3.93 -4.06
CA ALA A 9 -17.98 4.27 -4.95
C ALA A 9 -16.81 4.93 -4.21
N ASP A 10 -17.10 5.82 -3.26
CA ASP A 10 -16.09 6.52 -2.47
C ASP A 10 -15.33 5.59 -1.52
N ARG A 11 -15.98 4.58 -0.96
CA ARG A 11 -15.34 3.56 -0.12
C ARG A 11 -14.39 2.70 -0.94
N CYS A 12 -14.82 2.30 -2.15
CA CYS A 12 -13.96 1.57 -3.08
C CYS A 12 -12.73 2.41 -3.48
N ARG A 13 -12.94 3.68 -3.83
CA ARG A 13 -11.84 4.60 -4.14
C ARG A 13 -10.84 4.74 -2.99
N PHE A 14 -11.33 4.88 -1.76
CA PHE A 14 -10.47 4.97 -0.59
C PHE A 14 -9.71 3.66 -0.34
N ALA A 15 -10.38 2.51 -0.45
CA ALA A 15 -9.75 1.20 -0.30
C ALA A 15 -8.60 1.00 -1.29
N ALA A 16 -8.77 1.43 -2.55
CA ALA A 16 -7.70 1.39 -3.57
C ALA A 16 -6.48 2.26 -3.24
N GLN A 17 -6.65 3.32 -2.42
CA GLN A 17 -5.60 4.26 -2.07
C GLN A 17 -4.92 3.96 -0.74
N VAL A 18 -5.59 3.23 0.16
CA VAL A 18 -5.16 3.01 1.55
C VAL A 18 -3.73 2.49 1.66
N PHE A 19 -3.36 1.51 0.83
CA PHE A 19 -2.01 0.94 0.88
C PHE A 19 -0.94 2.01 0.58
N ASN A 20 -1.16 2.81 -0.47
CA ASN A 20 -0.25 3.88 -0.88
C ASN A 20 -0.22 5.03 0.12
N LEU A 21 -1.37 5.43 0.66
CA LEU A 21 -1.46 6.49 1.67
C LEU A 21 -0.69 6.10 2.94
N ALA A 22 -0.94 4.91 3.47
CA ALA A 22 -0.27 4.43 4.66
C ALA A 22 1.23 4.18 4.42
N THR A 23 1.63 3.76 3.21
CA THR A 23 3.04 3.67 2.81
C THR A 23 3.73 5.03 2.87
N ILE A 24 3.11 6.09 2.33
CA ILE A 24 3.68 7.44 2.38
C ILE A 24 3.84 7.89 3.84
N VAL A 25 2.81 7.70 4.67
CA VAL A 25 2.86 8.06 6.10
C VAL A 25 3.98 7.30 6.82
N ALA A 26 4.08 5.98 6.58
CA ALA A 26 5.08 5.13 7.21
C ALA A 26 6.51 5.48 6.80
N VAL A 27 6.72 5.93 5.57
CA VAL A 27 8.05 6.36 5.10
C VAL A 27 8.40 7.75 5.63
N ILE A 28 7.47 8.70 5.62
CA ILE A 28 7.70 10.09 6.08
C ILE A 28 7.92 10.15 7.60
N ILE A 29 7.25 9.28 8.36
CA ILE A 29 7.38 9.20 9.82
C ILE A 29 8.04 7.85 10.17
N PRO A 30 9.35 7.67 9.90
CA PRO A 30 9.93 6.33 9.73
C PRO A 30 9.97 5.45 10.98
N ILE A 31 10.17 6.02 12.17
CA ILE A 31 10.40 5.24 13.39
C ILE A 31 9.28 5.51 14.40
N PRO A 32 8.54 4.47 14.85
CA PRO A 32 8.61 3.04 14.50
C PRO A 32 7.68 2.63 13.33
N LEU A 33 7.00 3.57 12.67
CA LEU A 33 5.88 3.26 11.78
C LEU A 33 6.26 2.45 10.55
N LEU A 34 7.46 2.58 9.98
CA LEU A 34 7.83 1.77 8.81
C LEU A 34 7.89 0.28 9.14
N MET A 35 8.45 -0.08 10.30
CA MET A 35 8.49 -1.47 10.74
C MET A 35 7.10 -2.03 11.03
N ILE A 36 6.25 -1.25 11.71
CA ILE A 36 4.85 -1.62 11.97
C ILE A 36 4.11 -1.79 10.65
N TRP A 37 4.35 -0.90 9.69
CA TRP A 37 3.69 -0.92 8.40
C TRP A 37 4.09 -2.13 7.56
N ILE A 38 5.31 -2.66 7.67
CA ILE A 38 5.68 -3.92 7.00
C ILE A 38 4.69 -5.03 7.36
N GLY A 39 4.39 -5.23 8.65
CA GLY A 39 3.41 -6.21 9.09
C GLY A 39 1.97 -5.81 8.73
N ALA A 40 1.57 -4.58 9.06
CA ALA A 40 0.21 -4.08 8.83
C ALA A 40 -0.18 -4.11 7.33
N SER A 41 0.78 -3.85 6.44
CA SER A 41 0.58 -3.87 4.99
C SER A 41 0.11 -5.23 4.48
N MET A 42 0.50 -6.34 5.12
CA MET A 42 0.06 -7.68 4.73
C MET A 42 -1.44 -7.87 4.97
N PHE A 43 -1.97 -7.34 6.08
CA PHE A 43 -3.39 -7.37 6.38
C PHE A 43 -4.18 -6.49 5.40
N VAL A 44 -3.68 -5.29 5.10
CA VAL A 44 -4.30 -4.40 4.11
C VAL A 44 -4.28 -5.04 2.72
N TYR A 45 -3.17 -5.69 2.35
CA TYR A 45 -3.07 -6.43 1.09
C TYR A 45 -4.09 -7.56 1.05
N ALA A 46 -4.14 -8.41 2.07
CA ALA A 46 -5.06 -9.54 2.13
C ALA A 46 -6.54 -9.09 2.08
N ALA A 47 -6.88 -8.02 2.79
CA ALA A 47 -8.24 -7.47 2.81
C ALA A 47 -8.70 -6.96 1.44
N ASN A 48 -7.79 -6.41 0.64
CA ASN A 48 -8.13 -5.74 -0.61
C ASN A 48 -7.77 -6.55 -1.87
N ALA A 49 -6.90 -7.55 -1.79
CA ALA A 49 -6.42 -8.31 -2.94
C ALA A 49 -7.52 -9.14 -3.64
N HIS A 50 -8.62 -9.42 -2.94
CA HIS A 50 -9.81 -10.12 -3.47
C HIS A 50 -11.06 -9.24 -3.35
N HIS A 51 -10.89 -7.92 -3.36
CA HIS A 51 -12.01 -7.00 -3.26
C HIS A 51 -12.99 -7.17 -4.45
N PRO A 52 -14.32 -7.06 -4.24
CA PRO A 52 -15.32 -7.24 -5.31
C PRO A 52 -15.16 -6.28 -6.49
N ASP A 53 -14.68 -5.06 -6.22
CA ASP A 53 -14.20 -4.15 -7.27
C ASP A 53 -12.77 -4.52 -7.70
N GLU A 54 -12.61 -4.96 -8.94
CA GLU A 54 -11.32 -5.33 -9.52
C GLU A 54 -10.28 -4.20 -9.49
N ARG A 55 -10.70 -2.93 -9.52
CA ARG A 55 -9.78 -1.78 -9.47
C ARG A 55 -9.11 -1.69 -8.11
N VAL A 56 -9.86 -1.93 -7.03
CA VAL A 56 -9.30 -1.95 -5.67
C VAL A 56 -8.23 -3.04 -5.55
N ALA A 57 -8.53 -4.24 -6.06
CA ALA A 57 -7.56 -5.33 -6.08
C ALA A 57 -6.34 -4.99 -6.95
N HIS A 58 -6.55 -4.39 -8.12
CA HIS A 58 -5.47 -3.99 -9.03
C HIS A 58 -4.50 -2.99 -8.39
N TYR A 59 -5.02 -1.88 -7.84
CA TYR A 59 -4.21 -0.88 -7.16
C TYR A 59 -3.48 -1.45 -5.94
N THR A 60 -4.15 -2.28 -5.15
CA THR A 60 -3.54 -2.94 -3.97
C THR A 60 -2.41 -3.87 -4.38
N ARG A 61 -2.62 -4.75 -5.37
CA ARG A 61 -1.60 -5.70 -5.82
C ARG A 61 -0.36 -4.98 -6.35
N ARG A 62 -0.57 -3.93 -7.14
CA ARG A 62 0.51 -3.12 -7.70
C ARG A 62 1.28 -2.36 -6.62
N ALA A 63 0.58 -1.74 -5.66
CA ALA A 63 1.21 -1.06 -4.53
C ALA A 63 2.01 -2.03 -3.66
N GLY A 64 1.43 -3.20 -3.35
CA GLY A 64 2.08 -4.28 -2.60
C GLY A 64 3.33 -4.81 -3.28
N TYR A 65 3.24 -5.15 -4.57
CA TYR A 65 4.40 -5.63 -5.35
C TYR A 65 5.57 -4.64 -5.31
N ARG A 66 5.29 -3.35 -5.50
CA ARG A 66 6.31 -2.29 -5.42
C ARG A 66 6.87 -2.12 -4.01
N PHE A 67 6.01 -2.11 -2.99
CA PHE A 67 6.43 -1.99 -1.60
C PHE A 67 7.36 -3.13 -1.18
N TYR A 68 6.95 -4.38 -1.43
CA TYR A 68 7.76 -5.55 -1.07
C TYR A 68 9.03 -5.66 -1.92
N GLY A 69 8.99 -5.26 -3.20
CA GLY A 69 10.18 -5.21 -4.04
C GLY A 69 11.22 -4.23 -3.52
N VAL A 70 10.82 -3.00 -3.17
CA VAL A 70 11.74 -1.97 -2.66
C VAL A 70 12.22 -2.32 -1.25
N VAL A 71 11.30 -2.56 -0.31
CA VAL A 71 11.65 -2.81 1.08
C VAL A 71 12.42 -4.12 1.23
N GLY A 72 11.94 -5.19 0.59
CA GLY A 72 12.63 -6.49 0.57
C GLY A 72 14.00 -6.41 -0.10
N GLY A 73 14.13 -5.66 -1.19
CA GLY A 73 15.43 -5.39 -1.81
C GLY A 73 16.40 -4.67 -0.87
N MET A 74 15.91 -3.74 -0.05
CA MET A 74 16.73 -3.03 0.93
C MET A 74 17.16 -3.90 2.12
N VAL A 75 16.46 -5.00 2.43
CA VAL A 75 16.95 -5.98 3.41
C VAL A 75 18.29 -6.59 2.95
N ILE A 76 18.45 -6.81 1.64
CA ILE A 76 19.68 -7.36 1.05
C ILE A 76 20.72 -6.26 0.84
N ALA A 77 20.33 -5.15 0.20
CA ALA A 77 21.24 -4.07 -0.17
C ALA A 77 21.66 -3.18 1.02
N GLY A 78 20.91 -3.19 2.12
CA GLY A 78 21.14 -2.30 3.25
C GLY A 78 22.48 -2.54 3.93
N GLN A 79 22.90 -3.80 4.12
CA GLN A 79 24.19 -4.11 4.73
C GLN A 79 25.39 -3.61 3.90
N PRO A 80 25.47 -3.88 2.58
CA PRO A 80 26.48 -3.26 1.72
C PRO A 80 26.50 -1.73 1.78
N ILE A 81 25.34 -1.07 1.78
CA ILE A 81 25.27 0.40 1.86
C ILE A 81 25.83 0.90 3.20
N LEU A 82 25.48 0.22 4.31
CA LEU A 82 25.99 0.55 5.63
C LEU A 82 27.48 0.30 5.76
N SER A 83 28.03 -0.76 5.16
CA SER A 83 29.46 -1.05 5.25
C SER A 83 30.31 -0.04 4.47
N TRP A 84 29.81 0.48 3.34
CA TRP A 84 30.53 1.47 2.53
C TRP A 84 30.42 2.90 3.07
N ILE A 85 29.23 3.30 3.52
CA ILE A 85 28.96 4.71 3.91
C ILE A 85 29.10 4.91 5.42
N GLY A 86 28.74 3.90 6.22
CA GLY A 86 28.83 3.92 7.67
C GLY A 86 27.79 4.83 8.36
N GLY A 87 27.51 4.47 9.63
CA GLY A 87 26.79 5.29 10.59
C GLY A 87 25.43 5.82 10.11
N LEU A 88 25.07 7.01 10.59
CA LEU A 88 23.79 7.66 10.28
C LEU A 88 23.66 8.00 8.78
N LYS A 89 24.76 8.34 8.10
CA LYS A 89 24.74 8.67 6.67
C LYS A 89 24.27 7.48 5.84
N GLY A 90 24.78 6.27 6.12
CA GLY A 90 24.33 5.05 5.44
C GLY A 90 22.85 4.77 5.68
N VAL A 91 22.37 4.94 6.91
CA VAL A 91 20.94 4.80 7.25
C VAL A 91 20.08 5.79 6.47
N LEU A 92 20.48 7.06 6.41
CA LEU A 92 19.77 8.10 5.65
C LEU A 92 19.76 7.82 4.15
N VAL A 93 20.83 7.26 3.60
CA VAL A 93 20.87 6.85 2.19
C VAL A 93 19.87 5.73 1.92
N ILE A 94 19.84 4.68 2.76
CA ILE A 94 18.85 3.60 2.64
C ILE A 94 17.43 4.17 2.71
N TRP A 95 17.17 5.04 3.68
CA TRP A 95 15.86 5.67 3.84
C TRP A 95 15.49 6.53 2.62
N ALA A 96 16.43 7.30 2.08
CA ALA A 96 16.21 8.11 0.88
C ALA A 96 15.90 7.23 -0.35
N LEU A 97 16.60 6.10 -0.52
CA LEU A 97 16.32 5.15 -1.60
C LEU A 97 14.92 4.54 -1.49
N ILE A 98 14.50 4.16 -0.27
CA ILE A 98 13.13 3.71 -0.02
C ILE A 98 12.12 4.81 -0.37
N ALA A 99 12.35 6.04 0.10
CA ALA A 99 11.48 7.17 -0.14
C ALA A 99 11.33 7.48 -1.64
N VAL A 100 12.43 7.50 -2.39
CA VAL A 100 12.43 7.71 -3.84
C VAL A 100 11.77 6.56 -4.58
N GLY A 101 11.96 5.31 -4.15
CA GLY A 101 11.33 4.14 -4.75
C GLY A 101 9.82 4.05 -4.51
N LEU A 102 9.33 4.59 -3.39
CA LEU A 102 7.94 4.43 -2.96
C LEU A 102 7.07 5.69 -3.12
N ILE A 103 7.53 6.85 -2.67
CA ILE A 103 6.67 8.04 -2.56
C ILE A 103 6.18 8.55 -3.92
N PRO A 104 7.05 8.77 -4.94
CA PRO A 104 6.60 9.31 -6.23
C PRO A 104 5.56 8.43 -6.91
N ALA A 105 5.80 7.12 -6.95
CA ALA A 105 4.87 6.17 -7.55
C ALA A 105 3.58 6.01 -6.74
N ALA A 106 3.64 6.09 -5.41
CA ALA A 106 2.44 6.07 -4.56
C ALA A 106 1.56 7.30 -4.79
N ILE A 107 2.18 8.49 -4.86
CA ILE A 107 1.49 9.74 -5.19
C ILE A 107 0.83 9.66 -6.56
N TRP A 108 1.55 9.17 -7.57
CA TRP A 108 1.02 9.01 -8.92
C TRP A 108 -0.19 8.07 -8.97
N GLU A 109 -0.11 6.92 -8.29
CA GLU A 109 -1.22 5.96 -8.20
C GLU A 109 -2.42 6.53 -7.46
N ILE A 110 -2.22 7.31 -6.40
CA ILE A 110 -3.30 8.01 -5.69
C ILE A 110 -4.00 8.99 -6.65
N PHE A 111 -3.25 9.81 -7.38
CA PHE A 111 -3.84 10.74 -8.34
C PHE A 111 -4.55 10.02 -9.49
N LYS A 112 -3.99 8.92 -9.98
CA LYS A 112 -4.60 8.10 -11.02
C LYS A 112 -5.93 7.51 -10.53
N ALA A 113 -5.95 6.91 -9.35
CA ALA A 113 -7.15 6.36 -8.73
C ALA A 113 -8.23 7.42 -8.52
N ARG A 114 -7.87 8.67 -8.18
CA ARG A 114 -8.85 9.77 -8.03
C ARG A 114 -9.52 10.20 -9.34
N ARG A 115 -8.88 9.98 -10.48
CA ARG A 115 -9.40 10.34 -11.80
C ARG A 115 -10.24 9.24 -12.46
N GLU A 116 -10.30 8.05 -11.86
CA GLU A 116 -11.13 6.96 -12.36
C GLU A 116 -12.60 7.14 -11.99
N THR A 117 -13.49 6.59 -12.83
CA THR A 117 -14.94 6.64 -12.62
C THR A 117 -15.37 5.49 -11.70
N TRP A 118 -15.39 5.72 -10.39
CA TRP A 118 -15.88 4.75 -9.40
C TRP A 118 -17.40 4.59 -9.47
N ARG A 119 -17.90 3.39 -9.16
CA ARG A 119 -19.33 3.06 -9.21
C ARG A 119 -19.72 2.31 -7.96
N ASP A 120 -20.98 2.48 -7.55
CA ASP A 120 -21.53 1.69 -6.46
C ASP A 120 -21.68 0.23 -6.90
N ILE A 121 -21.42 -0.69 -5.98
CA ILE A 121 -21.53 -2.13 -6.21
C ILE A 121 -22.60 -2.68 -5.27
N VAL A 122 -23.60 -3.35 -5.84
CA VAL A 122 -24.63 -4.05 -5.06
C VAL A 122 -24.21 -5.51 -4.91
N LEU A 123 -23.92 -5.91 -3.68
CA LEU A 123 -23.57 -7.27 -3.31
C LEU A 123 -24.78 -7.99 -2.72
N GLU A 124 -25.03 -9.21 -3.17
CA GLU A 124 -25.96 -10.11 -2.50
C GLU A 124 -25.22 -10.96 -1.49
N VAL A 125 -25.45 -10.70 -0.20
CA VAL A 125 -24.79 -11.41 0.89
C VAL A 125 -25.78 -12.43 1.48
N PRO A 126 -25.41 -13.73 1.59
CA PRO A 126 -26.24 -14.69 2.30
C PRO A 126 -26.30 -14.33 3.78
N VAL A 127 -27.51 -14.36 4.35
CA VAL A 127 -27.71 -14.32 5.80
C VAL A 127 -27.39 -15.72 6.29
N ASN A 128 -26.22 -15.87 6.92
CA ASN A 128 -25.91 -17.08 7.67
C ASN A 128 -26.68 -16.96 9.00
N GLU A 129 -27.54 -17.94 9.28
CA GLU A 129 -28.14 -18.15 10.61
C GLU A 129 -27.07 -18.55 11.63
#